data_AF-A0A7J7H113-F1
#
_entry.id   AF-A0A7J7H113-F1
#
_cell.length_a   1.000
_cell.length_b   1.000
_cell.length_c   1.000
_cell.angle_alpha   90.00
_cell.angle_beta   90.00
_cell.angle_gamma   90.00
#
_symmetry.space_group_name_H-M   'P 1'
#
loop_
_entity.id
_entity.type
_entity.pdbx_description
1 polymer ?
#
loop_
_entity_poly.entity_id
_entity_poly.type
_entity_poly.pdbx_seq_one_letter_code
_entity_poly.pdbx_strand_id
1 'polypeptide(L)'
;MLKLAFQTRDVFSIWGILQLLRLYPGKLPDLDIMFEYGDMPVIQKRDYGGSYANNVTPMFHYCGSDSTLDIVFPDWSFWGWPELQIKPWEALIKDLEEGNQRVKWIDRIPYAYWKGNPRVSLVRKELLKCNLTDQQDWGAVVYGLVQEIGKAGSKFIQEELKMKSVYDYMFHLLYEYGKLLKYKPTVPEGSVEVCLETMACSGPELEKTFKMNSMVSGPADTNPCTMPPPHDPTALQSFLERKANLTKQVERWEASENT
;
A
#
# COMPACT_ATOMS: atom_id res chain seq x y z
N MET A 1 17.76 -21.41 -4.39
CA MET A 1 18.01 -20.98 -2.99
C MET A 1 16.86 -20.09 -2.60
N LEU A 2 16.01 -20.49 -1.64
CA LEU A 2 14.92 -19.64 -1.16
C LEU A 2 15.55 -18.40 -0.52
N LYS A 3 15.20 -17.20 -0.99
CA LYS A 3 15.63 -15.96 -0.34
C LYS A 3 14.76 -15.76 0.89
N LEU A 4 15.39 -15.42 2.00
CA LEU A 4 14.65 -14.96 3.18
C LEU A 4 13.91 -13.67 2.82
N ALA A 5 12.70 -13.52 3.33
CA ALA A 5 11.99 -12.26 3.26
C ALA A 5 12.84 -11.16 3.91
N PHE A 6 12.77 -9.94 3.37
CA PHE A 6 13.47 -8.82 3.96
C PHE A 6 12.79 -8.46 5.28
N GLN A 7 13.52 -8.47 6.40
CA GLN A 7 12.97 -8.09 7.71
C GLN A 7 11.71 -8.92 8.07
N THR A 8 10.79 -8.38 8.87
CA THR A 8 9.53 -9.03 9.28
C THR A 8 8.36 -8.80 8.32
N ARG A 9 8.63 -8.50 7.04
CA ARG A 9 7.60 -8.19 6.04
C ARG A 9 6.62 -9.35 5.81
N ASP A 10 7.15 -10.56 5.73
CA ASP A 10 6.36 -11.80 5.62
C ASP A 10 5.55 -12.05 6.89
N VAL A 11 6.16 -11.88 8.07
CA VAL A 11 5.50 -12.04 9.37
C VAL A 11 4.27 -11.13 9.47
N PHE A 12 4.40 -9.83 9.18
CA PHE A 12 3.26 -8.91 9.29
C PHE A 12 2.24 -9.05 8.16
N SER A 13 2.64 -9.56 7.00
CA SER A 13 1.70 -9.89 5.91
C SER A 13 0.84 -11.11 6.26
N ILE A 14 1.47 -12.17 6.79
CA ILE A 14 0.75 -13.34 7.31
C ILE A 14 -0.16 -12.92 8.47
N TRP A 15 0.32 -12.07 9.39
CA TRP A 15 -0.49 -11.52 10.47
C TRP A 15 -1.74 -10.82 9.95
N GLY A 16 -1.61 -9.96 8.93
CA GLY A 16 -2.73 -9.28 8.31
C GLY A 16 -3.76 -10.22 7.69
N ILE A 17 -3.31 -11.29 7.04
CA ILE A 17 -4.19 -12.34 6.51
C ILE A 17 -4.93 -13.06 7.65
N LEU A 18 -4.26 -13.39 8.75
CA LEU A 18 -4.92 -13.98 9.92
C LEU A 18 -6.00 -13.05 10.50
N GLN A 19 -5.77 -11.74 10.49
CA GLN A 19 -6.80 -10.79 10.91
C GLN A 19 -7.98 -10.74 9.97
N LEU A 20 -7.75 -10.81 8.66
CA LEU A 20 -8.83 -10.92 7.70
C LEU A 20 -9.66 -12.19 7.93
N LEU A 21 -9.01 -13.34 8.16
CA LEU A 21 -9.67 -14.62 8.43
C LEU A 21 -10.45 -14.59 9.76
N ARG A 22 -9.93 -13.90 10.77
CA ARG A 22 -10.62 -13.67 12.05
C ARG A 22 -11.83 -12.74 11.89
N LEU A 23 -11.70 -11.70 11.05
CA LEU A 23 -12.75 -10.72 10.80
C LEU A 23 -13.91 -11.33 9.98
N TYR A 24 -13.60 -12.21 9.02
CA TYR A 24 -14.58 -12.88 8.16
C TYR A 24 -14.43 -14.42 8.16
N PRO A 25 -14.73 -15.10 9.29
CA PRO A 25 -14.53 -16.54 9.42
C PRO A 25 -15.32 -17.34 8.38
N GLY A 26 -14.62 -18.22 7.65
CA GLY A 26 -15.21 -19.13 6.67
C GLY A 26 -15.79 -18.45 5.41
N LYS A 27 -15.45 -17.18 5.15
CA LYS A 27 -15.97 -16.43 3.98
C LYS A 27 -15.05 -16.47 2.76
N LEU A 28 -13.76 -16.71 2.95
CA LEU A 28 -12.82 -16.90 1.84
C LEU A 28 -12.82 -18.36 1.37
N PRO A 29 -12.68 -18.62 0.05
CA PRO A 29 -12.45 -19.97 -0.45
C PRO A 29 -11.05 -20.46 -0.08
N ASP A 30 -10.84 -21.77 -0.17
CA ASP A 30 -9.48 -22.34 -0.17
C ASP A 30 -8.71 -21.76 -1.37
N LEU A 31 -7.49 -21.26 -1.14
CA LEU A 31 -6.67 -20.62 -2.18
C LEU A 31 -5.17 -20.79 -1.90
N ASP A 32 -4.37 -20.81 -2.97
CA ASP A 32 -2.90 -20.73 -2.90
C ASP A 32 -2.42 -19.39 -3.43
N ILE A 33 -1.56 -18.72 -2.67
CA ILE A 33 -1.00 -17.41 -3.01
C ILE A 33 0.52 -17.41 -2.85
N MET A 34 1.19 -16.67 -3.72
CA MET A 34 2.63 -16.44 -3.66
C MET A 34 2.89 -14.94 -3.54
N PHE A 35 3.73 -14.56 -2.58
CA PHE A 35 4.12 -13.17 -2.33
C PHE A 35 5.58 -12.93 -2.68
N GLU A 36 5.84 -11.79 -3.32
CA GLU A 36 7.16 -11.18 -3.41
C GLU A 36 7.24 -10.02 -2.40
N TYR A 37 8.26 -10.07 -1.54
CA TYR A 37 8.45 -9.10 -0.45
C TYR A 37 9.62 -8.12 -0.70
N GLY A 38 10.25 -8.21 -1.87
CA GLY A 38 11.22 -7.23 -2.37
C GLY A 38 10.58 -5.88 -2.69
N ASP A 39 11.40 -4.85 -2.91
CA ASP A 39 10.94 -3.49 -3.19
C ASP A 39 10.46 -3.29 -4.64
N MET A 40 10.86 -4.18 -5.54
CA MET A 40 10.67 -4.04 -6.98
C MET A 40 9.75 -5.13 -7.52
N PRO A 41 8.69 -4.79 -8.29
CA PRO A 41 7.81 -5.78 -8.91
C PRO A 41 8.58 -6.70 -9.85
N VAL A 42 8.19 -7.97 -9.91
CA VAL A 42 8.98 -9.02 -10.58
C VAL A 42 8.37 -9.53 -11.88
N ILE A 43 7.07 -9.31 -12.12
CA ILE A 43 6.40 -9.81 -13.32
C ILE A 43 6.28 -8.71 -14.36
N GLN A 44 7.25 -8.60 -15.26
CA GLN A 44 7.30 -7.55 -16.27
C GLN A 44 6.41 -7.86 -17.48
N LYS A 45 5.52 -6.95 -17.88
CA LYS A 45 4.60 -7.15 -19.03
C LYS A 45 5.34 -7.49 -20.33
N ARG A 46 6.50 -6.87 -20.54
CA ARG A 46 7.32 -7.06 -21.74
C ARG A 46 7.77 -8.51 -21.95
N ASP A 47 7.82 -9.30 -20.88
CA ASP A 47 8.28 -10.69 -20.91
C ASP A 47 7.15 -11.66 -21.31
N TYR A 48 5.89 -11.21 -21.32
CA TYR A 48 4.70 -12.04 -21.55
C TYR A 48 3.96 -11.68 -22.85
N GLY A 49 4.71 -11.44 -23.94
CA GLY A 49 4.16 -11.22 -25.28
C GLY A 49 3.91 -12.51 -26.08
N GLY A 50 3.01 -12.45 -27.07
CA GLY A 50 2.80 -13.53 -28.04
C GLY A 50 2.38 -14.86 -27.40
N SER A 51 3.15 -15.92 -27.65
CA SER A 51 2.88 -17.27 -27.13
C SER A 51 2.92 -17.39 -25.61
N TYR A 52 3.53 -16.43 -24.90
CA TYR A 52 3.67 -16.43 -23.44
C TYR A 52 2.57 -15.65 -22.71
N ALA A 53 1.65 -15.00 -23.44
CA ALA A 53 0.61 -14.15 -22.85
C ALA A 53 -0.30 -14.90 -21.86
N ASN A 54 -0.48 -16.21 -22.05
CA ASN A 54 -1.33 -17.04 -21.19
C ASN A 54 -0.55 -17.79 -20.10
N ASN A 55 0.77 -17.59 -19.99
CA ASN A 55 1.63 -18.30 -19.05
C ASN A 55 2.23 -17.36 -17.98
N VAL A 56 1.40 -16.45 -17.47
CA VAL A 56 1.78 -15.53 -16.41
C VAL A 56 1.60 -16.21 -15.06
N THR A 57 2.65 -16.23 -14.25
CA THR A 57 2.56 -16.68 -12.86
C THR A 57 1.97 -15.55 -12.00
N PRO A 58 0.84 -15.76 -11.31
CA PRO A 58 0.30 -14.74 -10.42
C PRO A 58 1.26 -14.53 -9.25
N MET A 59 1.64 -13.27 -9.02
CA MET A 59 2.50 -12.86 -7.93
C MET A 59 1.85 -11.70 -7.19
N PHE A 60 1.68 -11.84 -5.89
CA PHE A 60 1.22 -10.74 -5.04
C PHE A 60 2.42 -9.90 -4.62
N HIS A 61 2.25 -8.58 -4.69
CA HIS A 61 3.29 -7.61 -4.34
C HIS A 61 2.66 -6.36 -3.74
N TYR A 62 3.38 -5.66 -2.88
CA TYR A 62 2.85 -4.42 -2.31
C TYR A 62 2.82 -3.22 -3.28
N CYS A 63 3.48 -3.35 -4.43
CA CYS A 63 3.63 -2.27 -5.40
C CYS A 63 3.57 -2.85 -6.82
N GLY A 64 3.21 -1.99 -7.76
CA GLY A 64 3.07 -2.34 -9.16
C GLY A 64 3.14 -1.09 -10.03
N SER A 65 3.15 -1.28 -11.34
CA SER A 65 3.18 -0.21 -12.32
C SER A 65 2.40 -0.59 -13.56
N ASP A 66 2.16 0.39 -14.45
CA ASP A 66 1.58 0.14 -15.76
C ASP A 66 2.42 -0.84 -16.62
N SER A 67 3.68 -1.09 -16.25
CA SER A 67 4.60 -2.00 -16.95
C SER A 67 4.70 -3.40 -16.33
N THR A 68 4.00 -3.68 -15.23
CA THR A 68 4.11 -4.95 -14.47
C THR A 68 2.75 -5.64 -14.31
N LEU A 69 2.75 -6.94 -14.03
CA LEU A 69 1.56 -7.78 -13.86
C LEU A 69 1.38 -8.28 -12.42
N ASP A 70 2.24 -7.87 -11.49
CA ASP A 70 2.10 -8.14 -10.07
C ASP A 70 0.73 -7.66 -9.55
N ILE A 71 0.08 -8.49 -8.75
CA ILE A 71 -1.21 -8.22 -8.13
C ILE A 71 -0.95 -7.40 -6.87
N VAL A 72 -1.39 -6.15 -6.88
CA VAL A 72 -1.17 -5.23 -5.76
C VAL A 72 -1.94 -5.69 -4.53
N PHE A 73 -1.25 -5.81 -3.40
CA PHE A 73 -1.81 -6.17 -2.09
C PHE A 73 -1.42 -5.12 -1.04
N PRO A 74 -2.24 -4.86 -0.02
CA PRO A 74 -1.85 -3.94 1.06
C PRO A 74 -0.57 -4.41 1.75
N ASP A 75 0.36 -3.49 1.98
CA ASP A 75 1.66 -3.83 2.54
C ASP A 75 1.60 -4.12 4.06
N TRP A 76 2.60 -4.83 4.57
CA TRP A 76 2.71 -5.24 5.98
C TRP A 76 2.61 -4.08 6.98
N SER A 77 2.99 -2.85 6.59
CA SER A 77 3.03 -1.71 7.49
C SER A 77 1.65 -1.26 7.98
N PHE A 78 0.55 -1.70 7.35
CA PHE A 78 -0.79 -1.52 7.90
C PHE A 78 -0.94 -2.15 9.30
N TRP A 79 -0.25 -3.27 9.55
CA TRP A 79 -0.21 -3.92 10.86
C TRP A 79 1.07 -3.62 11.66
N GLY A 80 2.02 -2.92 11.06
CA GLY A 80 3.24 -2.41 11.70
C GLY A 80 4.52 -2.81 10.98
N TRP A 81 5.58 -2.05 11.26
CA TRP A 81 6.94 -2.33 10.78
C TRP A 81 7.95 -2.04 11.89
N PRO A 82 8.24 -3.02 12.76
CA PRO A 82 9.05 -2.84 13.97
C PRO A 82 10.46 -2.31 13.72
N GLU A 83 11.12 -2.78 12.65
CA GLU A 83 12.50 -2.41 12.32
C GLU A 83 12.63 -0.91 11.99
N LEU A 84 11.56 -0.28 11.55
CA LEU A 84 11.47 1.16 11.29
C LEU A 84 10.65 1.91 12.35
N GLN A 85 10.16 1.20 13.38
CA GLN A 85 9.25 1.71 14.41
C GLN A 85 7.98 2.37 13.85
N ILE A 86 7.50 1.90 12.69
CA ILE A 86 6.24 2.37 12.11
C ILE A 86 5.12 1.62 12.82
N LYS A 87 4.31 2.34 13.59
CA LYS A 87 3.16 1.80 14.31
C LYS A 87 2.12 1.23 13.35
N PRO A 88 1.28 0.28 13.80
CA PRO A 88 0.11 -0.13 13.03
C PRO A 88 -0.77 1.05 12.66
N TRP A 89 -1.46 0.95 11.52
CA TRP A 89 -2.14 2.07 10.88
C TRP A 89 -3.16 2.78 11.78
N GLU A 90 -3.96 2.04 12.56
CA GLU A 90 -4.95 2.64 13.47
C GLU A 90 -4.32 3.48 14.59
N ALA A 91 -3.12 3.13 15.03
CA ALA A 91 -2.38 3.91 16.01
C ALA A 91 -1.67 5.09 15.33
N LEU A 92 -1.06 4.85 14.16
CA LEU A 92 -0.35 5.86 13.40
C LEU A 92 -1.27 7.00 12.94
N ILE A 93 -2.48 6.70 12.46
CA ILE A 93 -3.41 7.73 12.00
C ILE A 93 -3.84 8.68 13.13
N LYS A 94 -3.99 8.16 14.37
CA LYS A 94 -4.27 8.98 15.55
C LYS A 94 -3.11 9.92 15.89
N ASP A 95 -1.87 9.42 15.84
CA ASP A 95 -0.68 10.26 16.01
C ASP A 95 -0.60 11.37 14.95
N LEU A 96 -0.97 11.05 13.69
CA LEU A 96 -1.00 12.01 12.59
C LEU A 96 -2.11 13.06 12.77
N GLU A 97 -3.29 12.67 13.24
CA GLU A 97 -4.39 13.57 13.57
C GLU A 97 -4.03 14.52 14.71
N GLU A 98 -3.50 14.00 15.81
CA GLU A 98 -2.99 14.81 16.92
C GLU A 98 -1.88 15.75 16.44
N GLY A 99 -0.94 15.25 15.64
CA GLY A 99 0.13 16.05 15.03
C GLY A 99 -0.41 17.21 14.18
N ASN A 100 -1.45 16.96 13.39
CA ASN A 100 -2.09 17.98 12.56
C ASN A 100 -2.80 19.07 13.37
N GLN A 101 -3.27 18.76 14.58
CA GLN A 101 -3.93 19.73 15.47
C GLN A 101 -2.95 20.61 16.23
N ARG A 102 -1.67 20.23 16.34
CA ARG A 102 -0.65 20.99 17.08
C ARG A 102 -0.36 22.37 16.48
N VAL A 103 -0.44 22.50 15.16
CA VAL A 103 -0.09 23.74 14.43
C VAL A 103 -1.14 24.01 13.36
N LYS A 104 -1.82 25.16 13.46
CA LYS A 104 -2.78 25.59 12.44
C LYS A 104 -2.05 25.82 11.13
N TRP A 105 -2.74 25.63 10.01
CA TRP A 105 -2.16 25.79 8.68
C TRP A 105 -1.38 27.11 8.50
N ILE A 106 -1.96 28.23 8.94
CA ILE A 106 -1.36 29.57 8.79
C ILE A 106 -0.10 29.77 9.65
N ASP A 107 0.07 28.95 10.68
CA ASP A 107 1.21 28.98 11.59
C ASP A 107 2.30 27.98 11.19
N ARG A 108 2.09 27.21 10.09
CA ARG A 108 3.09 26.26 9.59
C ARG A 108 4.23 27.00 8.91
N ILE A 109 5.44 26.48 9.10
CA ILE A 109 6.63 27.01 8.42
C ILE A 109 6.47 26.74 6.91
N PRO A 110 6.52 27.78 6.05
CA PRO A 110 6.32 27.64 4.62
C PRO A 110 7.62 27.15 3.94
N TYR A 111 8.08 25.97 4.33
CA TYR A 111 9.19 25.27 3.66
C TYR A 111 8.76 23.86 3.29
N ALA A 112 9.12 23.43 2.09
CA ALA A 112 9.05 22.02 1.74
C ALA A 112 10.00 21.24 2.67
N TYR A 113 9.47 20.18 3.28
CA TYR A 113 10.24 19.33 4.20
C TYR A 113 10.36 17.92 3.62
N TRP A 114 11.58 17.39 3.57
CA TRP A 114 11.83 16.01 3.19
C TRP A 114 12.94 15.42 4.07
N LYS A 115 12.72 14.19 4.55
CA LYS A 115 13.71 13.39 5.27
C LYS A 115 13.61 11.95 4.81
N GLY A 116 14.69 11.43 4.22
CA GLY A 116 14.73 10.05 3.76
C GLY A 116 16.11 9.64 3.26
N ASN A 117 16.24 8.38 2.84
CA ASN A 117 17.49 7.88 2.25
C ASN A 117 17.61 8.41 0.80
N PRO A 118 18.64 9.21 0.49
CA PRO A 118 18.81 9.76 -0.86
C PRO A 118 19.43 8.75 -1.83
N ARG A 119 20.03 7.65 -1.35
CA ARG A 119 20.82 6.74 -2.19
C ARG A 119 19.98 5.77 -3.02
N VAL A 120 18.69 5.65 -2.72
CA VAL A 120 17.78 4.65 -3.33
C VAL A 120 17.14 5.11 -4.65
N SER A 121 17.31 6.37 -5.06
CA SER A 121 16.81 6.87 -6.35
C SER A 121 17.61 8.10 -6.78
N LEU A 122 17.86 8.25 -8.09
CA LEU A 122 18.51 9.44 -8.66
C LEU A 122 17.71 10.71 -8.33
N VAL A 123 16.38 10.66 -8.43
CA VAL A 123 15.49 11.80 -8.11
C VAL A 123 15.70 12.29 -6.67
N ARG A 124 15.92 11.38 -5.72
CA ARG A 124 16.17 11.75 -4.32
C ARG A 124 17.58 12.34 -4.10
N LYS A 125 18.57 11.94 -4.91
CA LYS A 125 19.89 12.57 -4.90
C LYS A 125 19.81 13.99 -5.45
N GLU A 126 19.06 14.18 -6.52
CA GLU A 126 18.82 15.49 -7.13
C GLU A 126 18.07 16.41 -6.16
N LEU A 127 17.09 15.89 -5.42
CA LEU A 127 16.37 16.65 -4.38
C LEU A 127 17.31 17.25 -3.31
N LEU A 128 18.47 16.64 -3.01
CA LEU A 128 19.43 17.21 -2.07
C LEU A 128 20.09 18.50 -2.56
N LYS A 129 20.09 18.75 -3.88
CA LYS A 129 20.56 20.01 -4.46
C LYS A 129 19.63 21.17 -4.09
N CYS A 130 18.39 20.88 -3.68
CA CYS A 130 17.42 21.87 -3.25
C CYS A 130 17.55 22.26 -1.76
N ASN A 131 18.60 21.82 -1.06
CA ASN A 131 18.83 22.24 0.32
C ASN A 131 19.06 23.75 0.41
N LEU A 132 18.50 24.36 1.46
CA LEU A 132 18.78 25.75 1.83
C LEU A 132 20.28 25.96 2.00
N THR A 133 20.80 26.99 1.35
CA THR A 133 22.17 27.48 1.52
C THR A 133 22.12 28.98 1.76
N ASP A 134 23.22 29.58 2.23
CA ASP A 134 23.34 31.04 2.41
C ASP A 134 23.12 31.84 1.11
N GLN A 135 23.21 31.16 -0.05
CA GLN A 135 23.14 31.75 -1.39
C GLN A 135 21.82 31.43 -2.12
N GLN A 136 21.09 30.40 -1.68
CA GLN A 136 19.90 29.92 -2.37
C GLN A 136 18.81 29.48 -1.40
N ASP A 137 17.72 30.23 -1.45
CA ASP A 137 16.44 29.93 -0.81
C ASP A 137 15.41 29.70 -1.93
N TRP A 138 14.81 28.51 -1.93
CA TRP A 138 13.81 28.11 -2.94
C TRP A 138 12.43 28.75 -2.67
N GLY A 139 12.25 29.36 -1.48
CA GLY A 139 11.05 30.08 -1.07
C GLY A 139 9.82 29.18 -0.94
N ALA A 140 8.81 29.63 -0.19
CA ALA A 140 7.45 29.20 -0.46
C ALA A 140 6.46 30.34 -0.31
N VAL A 141 5.60 30.49 -1.31
CA VAL A 141 4.45 31.39 -1.29
C VAL A 141 3.21 30.52 -1.22
N VAL A 142 2.48 30.58 -0.09
CA VAL A 142 1.34 29.70 0.18
C VAL A 142 0.03 30.42 -0.10
N TYR A 143 -0.69 29.98 -1.14
CA TYR A 143 -2.03 30.48 -1.49
C TYR A 143 -3.13 29.59 -0.89
N GLY A 144 -4.35 30.13 -0.76
CA GLY A 144 -5.51 29.38 -0.21
C GLY A 144 -5.84 28.08 -0.96
N LEU A 145 -5.57 28.01 -2.27
CA LEU A 145 -5.77 26.78 -3.05
C LEU A 145 -4.92 25.60 -2.55
N VAL A 146 -3.67 25.86 -2.10
CA VAL A 146 -2.76 24.82 -1.59
C VAL A 146 -3.28 24.24 -0.27
N GLN A 147 -3.89 25.09 0.57
CA GLN A 147 -4.52 24.65 1.81
C GLN A 147 -5.69 23.69 1.55
N GLU A 148 -6.54 24.02 0.58
CA GLU A 148 -7.71 23.18 0.25
C GLU A 148 -7.28 21.83 -0.34
N ILE A 149 -6.22 21.79 -1.15
CA ILE A 149 -5.61 20.54 -1.62
C ILE A 149 -5.11 19.70 -0.43
N GLY A 150 -4.37 20.31 0.49
CA GLY A 150 -3.85 19.62 1.69
C GLY A 150 -4.95 19.08 2.60
N LYS A 151 -6.03 19.85 2.81
CA LYS A 151 -7.22 19.41 3.55
C LYS A 151 -7.93 18.26 2.84
N ALA A 152 -8.15 18.36 1.53
CA ALA A 152 -8.81 17.31 0.76
C ALA A 152 -8.02 16.00 0.80
N GLY A 153 -6.68 16.06 0.65
CA GLY A 153 -5.83 14.87 0.78
C GLY A 153 -5.88 14.24 2.17
N SER A 154 -5.81 15.06 3.22
CA SER A 154 -5.91 14.58 4.61
C SER A 154 -7.26 13.94 4.89
N LYS A 155 -8.35 14.58 4.44
CA LYS A 155 -9.72 14.06 4.56
C LYS A 155 -9.87 12.71 3.85
N PHE A 156 -9.35 12.59 2.62
CA PHE A 156 -9.41 11.34 1.87
C PHE A 156 -8.70 10.19 2.62
N ILE A 157 -7.50 10.41 3.13
CA ILE A 157 -6.77 9.38 3.89
C ILE A 157 -7.54 8.99 5.16
N GLN A 158 -8.08 9.96 5.89
CA GLN A 158 -8.85 9.72 7.12
C GLN A 158 -10.15 8.96 6.85
N GLU A 159 -10.83 9.25 5.74
CA GLU A 159 -12.16 8.72 5.45
C GLU A 159 -12.12 7.40 4.67
N GLU A 160 -11.24 7.30 3.68
CA GLU A 160 -11.21 6.23 2.68
C GLU A 160 -10.12 5.18 2.96
N LEU A 161 -8.99 5.56 3.58
CA LEU A 161 -7.92 4.62 3.92
C LEU A 161 -8.03 4.15 5.37
N LYS A 162 -9.16 3.57 5.75
CA LYS A 162 -9.35 2.95 7.08
C LYS A 162 -8.95 1.47 7.04
N MET A 163 -8.66 0.87 8.20
CA MET A 163 -8.42 -0.58 8.26
C MET A 163 -9.61 -1.39 7.72
N LYS A 164 -10.85 -0.91 7.91
CA LYS A 164 -12.02 -1.50 7.25
C LYS A 164 -11.85 -1.57 5.73
N SER A 165 -11.47 -0.46 5.09
CA SER A 165 -11.24 -0.39 3.64
C SER A 165 -10.10 -1.31 3.19
N VAL A 166 -9.04 -1.42 4.00
CA VAL A 166 -7.92 -2.34 3.76
C VAL A 166 -8.40 -3.80 3.77
N TYR A 167 -9.15 -4.21 4.80
CA TYR A 167 -9.70 -5.56 4.88
C TYR A 167 -10.74 -5.85 3.80
N ASP A 168 -11.61 -4.89 3.47
CA ASP A 168 -12.57 -5.02 2.37
C ASP A 168 -11.84 -5.26 1.04
N TYR A 169 -10.78 -4.50 0.77
CA TYR A 169 -9.93 -4.70 -0.42
C TYR A 169 -9.27 -6.07 -0.43
N MET A 170 -8.65 -6.49 0.68
CA MET A 170 -8.02 -7.81 0.78
C MET A 170 -9.03 -8.94 0.59
N PHE A 171 -10.20 -8.85 1.24
CA PHE A 171 -11.27 -9.83 1.14
C PHE A 171 -11.66 -10.03 -0.32
N HIS A 172 -11.99 -8.94 -0.99
CA HIS A 172 -12.44 -8.96 -2.37
C HIS A 172 -11.39 -9.47 -3.34
N LEU A 173 -10.15 -9.04 -3.15
CA LEU A 173 -9.03 -9.47 -3.98
C LEU A 173 -8.79 -10.98 -3.86
N LEU A 174 -8.70 -11.49 -2.63
CA LEU A 174 -8.47 -12.92 -2.38
C LEU A 174 -9.67 -13.78 -2.78
N TYR A 175 -10.89 -13.29 -2.56
CA TYR A 175 -12.12 -13.99 -2.93
C TYR A 175 -12.23 -14.17 -4.46
N GLU A 176 -12.05 -13.09 -5.23
CA GLU A 176 -12.10 -13.16 -6.68
C GLU A 176 -10.91 -13.92 -7.26
N TYR A 177 -9.71 -13.75 -6.70
CA TYR A 177 -8.54 -14.54 -7.09
C TYR A 177 -8.75 -16.04 -6.85
N GLY A 178 -9.30 -16.45 -5.71
CA GLY A 178 -9.59 -17.85 -5.39
C GLY A 178 -10.54 -18.50 -6.40
N LYS A 179 -11.51 -17.74 -6.95
CA LYS A 179 -12.42 -18.22 -8.00
C LYS A 179 -11.75 -18.49 -9.35
N LEU A 180 -10.55 -17.94 -9.57
CA LEU A 180 -9.78 -18.14 -10.80
C LEU A 180 -8.95 -19.42 -10.76
N LEU A 181 -8.75 -20.04 -9.58
CA LEU A 181 -8.00 -21.27 -9.44
C LEU A 181 -8.71 -22.41 -10.18
N LYS A 182 -7.98 -23.08 -11.08
CA LYS A 182 -8.50 -24.20 -11.89
C LYS A 182 -8.32 -25.56 -11.24
N TYR A 183 -7.91 -25.57 -9.97
CA TYR A 183 -7.66 -26.75 -9.17
C TYR A 183 -8.13 -26.50 -7.74
N LYS A 184 -8.34 -27.58 -6.99
CA LYS A 184 -8.64 -27.48 -5.55
C LYS A 184 -7.32 -27.45 -4.77
N PRO A 185 -7.02 -26.38 -4.01
CA PRO A 185 -5.83 -26.33 -3.18
C PRO A 185 -5.78 -27.49 -2.17
N THR A 186 -4.57 -27.94 -1.89
CA THR A 186 -4.28 -28.98 -0.89
C THR A 186 -3.03 -28.56 -0.13
N VAL A 187 -3.01 -28.76 1.18
CA VAL A 187 -1.86 -28.43 2.02
C VAL A 187 -0.64 -29.27 1.60
N PRO A 188 0.45 -28.66 1.09
CA PRO A 188 1.64 -29.41 0.69
C PRO A 188 2.34 -30.06 1.90
N GLU A 189 3.05 -31.16 1.65
CA GLU A 189 3.91 -31.79 2.67
C GLU A 189 5.00 -30.81 3.15
N GLY A 190 5.22 -30.76 4.47
CA GLY A 190 6.18 -29.84 5.09
C GLY A 190 5.65 -28.43 5.36
N SER A 191 4.37 -28.16 5.08
CA SER A 191 3.74 -26.88 5.43
C SER A 191 3.67 -26.68 6.94
N VAL A 192 3.84 -25.44 7.39
CA VAL A 192 3.70 -25.05 8.80
C VAL A 192 2.36 -24.35 8.98
N GLU A 193 1.51 -24.90 9.84
CA GLU A 193 0.27 -24.24 10.24
C GLU A 193 0.58 -23.00 11.08
N VAL A 194 -0.06 -21.89 10.75
CA VAL A 194 0.09 -20.64 11.50
C VAL A 194 -1.19 -20.38 12.30
N CYS A 195 -1.06 -20.39 13.62
CA CYS A 195 -2.14 -20.06 14.55
C CYS A 195 -2.04 -18.60 15.01
N LEU A 196 -3.18 -17.92 15.13
CA LEU A 196 -3.27 -16.53 15.54
C LEU A 196 -2.62 -16.30 16.92
N GLU A 197 -2.95 -17.13 17.90
CA GLU A 197 -2.50 -17.01 19.29
C GLU A 197 -0.99 -17.22 19.39
N THR A 198 -0.47 -18.23 18.69
CA THR A 198 0.97 -18.53 18.65
C THR A 198 1.73 -17.40 17.99
N MET A 199 1.22 -16.86 16.88
CA MET A 199 1.86 -15.78 16.15
C MET A 199 1.86 -14.46 16.95
N ALA A 200 0.76 -14.16 17.66
CA ALA A 200 0.63 -12.98 18.51
C ALA A 200 1.71 -12.93 19.60
N CYS A 201 2.06 -14.08 20.16
CA CYS A 201 3.05 -14.22 21.23
C CYS A 201 4.50 -14.35 20.74
N SER A 202 4.73 -14.42 19.43
CA SER A 202 6.04 -14.70 18.82
C SER A 202 6.81 -13.43 18.45
N GLY A 203 8.14 -13.51 18.48
CA GLY A 203 9.05 -12.42 18.12
C GLY A 203 9.51 -11.56 19.32
N PRO A 204 10.30 -10.50 19.07
CA PRO A 204 10.68 -9.48 20.05
C PRO A 204 9.47 -8.68 20.57
N GLU A 205 9.66 -7.95 21.67
CA GLU A 205 8.56 -7.26 22.37
C GLU A 205 7.81 -6.24 21.50
N LEU A 206 8.52 -5.52 20.63
CA LEU A 206 7.90 -4.54 19.74
C LEU A 206 7.01 -5.21 18.69
N GLU A 207 7.41 -6.38 18.18
CA GLU A 207 6.57 -7.18 17.28
C GLU A 207 5.28 -7.60 17.96
N LYS A 208 5.38 -8.15 19.18
CA LYS A 208 4.21 -8.57 19.96
C LYS A 208 3.28 -7.39 20.22
N THR A 209 3.84 -6.25 20.60
CA THR A 209 3.09 -5.01 20.83
C THR A 209 2.34 -4.59 19.56
N PHE A 210 2.99 -4.58 18.40
CA PHE A 210 2.36 -4.19 17.14
C PHE A 210 1.28 -5.18 16.70
N LYS A 211 1.53 -6.50 16.85
CA LYS A 211 0.53 -7.54 16.61
C LYS A 211 -0.69 -7.32 17.50
N MET A 212 -0.51 -7.20 18.81
CA MET A 212 -1.62 -6.98 19.75
C MET A 212 -2.39 -5.68 19.48
N ASN A 213 -1.70 -4.58 19.16
CA ASN A 213 -2.33 -3.30 18.86
C ASN A 213 -3.09 -3.28 17.53
N SER A 214 -2.80 -4.21 16.62
CA SER A 214 -3.46 -4.35 15.32
C SER A 214 -4.42 -5.55 15.25
N MET A 215 -4.68 -6.19 16.39
CA MET A 215 -5.56 -7.35 16.46
C MET A 215 -7.02 -6.96 16.32
N VAL A 216 -7.74 -7.62 15.42
CA VAL A 216 -9.19 -7.42 15.31
C VAL A 216 -9.89 -8.02 16.53
N SER A 217 -10.81 -7.26 17.13
CA SER A 217 -11.51 -7.66 18.36
C SER A 217 -12.25 -8.99 18.23
N GLY A 218 -12.76 -9.29 17.03
CA GLY A 218 -13.46 -10.52 16.72
C GLY A 218 -14.04 -10.49 15.29
N PRO A 219 -14.94 -11.43 14.98
CA PRO A 219 -15.68 -11.43 13.72
C PRO A 219 -16.47 -10.14 13.55
N ALA A 220 -16.57 -9.65 12.32
CA ALA A 220 -17.44 -8.52 12.01
C ALA A 220 -18.91 -8.89 12.21
N ASP A 221 -19.68 -7.99 12.82
CA ASP A 221 -21.15 -8.12 12.94
C ASP A 221 -21.86 -8.04 11.58
N THR A 222 -21.17 -7.50 10.58
CA THR A 222 -21.68 -7.33 9.22
C THR A 222 -20.92 -8.23 8.25
N ASN A 223 -21.62 -8.70 7.22
CA ASN A 223 -20.96 -9.38 6.11
C ASN A 223 -19.96 -8.44 5.42
N PRO A 224 -18.94 -8.99 4.71
CA PRO A 224 -18.07 -8.20 3.84
C PRO A 224 -18.89 -7.29 2.94
N CYS A 225 -18.36 -6.10 2.63
CA CYS A 225 -19.07 -5.19 1.75
C CYS A 225 -19.33 -5.84 0.38
N THR A 226 -20.32 -5.31 -0.34
CA THR A 226 -20.51 -5.71 -1.74
C THR A 226 -19.58 -4.87 -2.60
N MET A 227 -18.72 -5.52 -3.38
CA MET A 227 -17.89 -4.81 -4.35
C MET A 227 -18.81 -4.07 -5.32
N PRO A 228 -18.62 -2.76 -5.55
CA PRO A 228 -19.35 -2.06 -6.60
C PRO A 228 -19.11 -2.74 -7.95
N PRO A 229 -20.07 -2.69 -8.88
CA PRO A 229 -19.87 -3.26 -10.21
C PRO A 229 -18.64 -2.61 -10.87
N PRO A 230 -17.95 -3.33 -11.76
CA PRO A 230 -16.87 -2.75 -12.56
C PRO A 230 -17.35 -1.47 -13.24
N HIS A 231 -16.43 -0.52 -13.43
CA HIS A 231 -16.75 0.68 -14.20
C HIS A 231 -17.31 0.27 -15.57
N ASP A 232 -18.39 0.96 -15.97
CA ASP A 232 -18.89 0.88 -17.34
C ASP A 232 -17.71 1.11 -18.31
N PRO A 233 -17.52 0.27 -19.35
CA PRO A 233 -16.37 0.37 -20.24
C PRO A 233 -16.19 1.78 -20.83
N THR A 234 -17.29 2.47 -21.13
CA THR A 234 -17.28 3.84 -21.66
C THR A 234 -16.84 4.84 -20.60
N ALA A 235 -17.34 4.69 -19.37
CA ALA A 235 -16.92 5.52 -18.24
C ALA A 235 -15.44 5.33 -17.89
N LEU A 236 -14.96 4.08 -17.89
CA LEU A 236 -13.55 3.74 -17.67
C LEU A 236 -12.67 4.34 -18.77
N GLN A 237 -13.05 4.16 -20.04
CA GLN A 237 -12.32 4.73 -21.16
C GLN A 237 -12.26 6.26 -21.07
N SER A 238 -13.39 6.91 -20.77
CA SER A 238 -13.46 8.36 -20.58
C SER A 238 -12.54 8.84 -19.45
N PHE A 239 -12.48 8.09 -18.34
CA PHE A 239 -11.57 8.37 -17.23
C PHE A 239 -10.10 8.24 -17.65
N LEU A 240 -9.74 7.16 -18.34
CA LEU A 240 -8.38 6.91 -18.82
C LEU A 240 -7.92 7.96 -19.83
N GLU A 241 -8.79 8.36 -20.77
CA GLU A 241 -8.52 9.42 -21.74
C GLU A 241 -8.33 10.76 -21.04
N ARG A 242 -9.20 11.11 -20.09
CA ARG A 242 -9.05 12.33 -19.29
C ARG A 242 -7.74 12.33 -18.51
N LYS A 243 -7.39 11.22 -17.86
CA LYS A 243 -6.11 11.05 -17.16
C LYS A 243 -4.94 11.28 -18.10
N ALA A 244 -4.93 10.62 -19.26
CA ALA A 244 -3.85 10.75 -20.25
C ALA A 244 -3.71 12.18 -20.79
N ASN A 245 -4.82 12.87 -21.03
CA ASN A 245 -4.80 14.26 -21.50
C ASN A 245 -4.24 15.22 -20.43
N LEU A 246 -4.63 15.04 -19.17
CA LEU A 246 -4.10 15.83 -18.05
C LEU A 246 -2.60 15.56 -17.83
N THR A 247 -2.17 14.30 -17.88
CA THR A 247 -0.73 13.96 -17.79
C THR A 247 0.07 14.64 -18.88
N LYS A 248 -0.37 14.55 -20.14
CA LYS A 248 0.29 15.25 -21.27
C LYS A 248 0.32 16.77 -21.10
N GLN A 249 -0.70 17.35 -20.48
CA GLN A 249 -0.74 18.78 -20.20
C GLN A 249 0.33 19.17 -19.19
N VAL A 250 0.47 18.42 -18.10
CA VAL A 250 1.49 18.65 -17.07
C VAL A 250 2.89 18.47 -17.65
N GLU A 251 3.15 17.40 -18.40
CA GLU A 251 4.45 17.14 -19.05
C GLU A 251 4.87 18.30 -19.98
N ARG A 252 3.92 18.93 -20.68
CA ARG A 252 4.20 20.11 -21.51
C ARG A 252 4.57 21.32 -20.67
N TRP A 253 3.92 21.54 -19.53
CA TRP A 253 4.25 22.64 -18.62
C TRP A 253 5.66 22.47 -18.06
N GLU A 254 5.99 21.27 -17.59
CA GLU A 254 7.34 20.94 -17.07
C GLU A 254 8.42 21.12 -18.16
N ALA A 255 8.12 20.77 -19.41
CA ALA A 255 9.06 20.98 -20.52
C ALA A 255 9.26 22.47 -20.85
N SER A 256 8.21 23.30 -20.71
CA SER A 256 8.28 24.74 -21.01
C SER A 256 8.98 25.58 -19.95
N GLU A 257 9.09 25.09 -18.71
CA GLU A 257 9.84 25.76 -17.62
C GLU A 257 11.36 25.48 -17.67
N ASN A 258 11.79 24.50 -18.49
CA ASN A 258 13.20 24.13 -18.66
C ASN A 258 13.88 24.81 -19.89
N THR A 259 13.26 25.84 -20.46
CA THR A 259 13.80 26.71 -21.53
C THR A 259 13.87 28.15 -21.05
#